data_AF-A0A5N6N870-F1
#
_entry.id   AF-A0A5N6N870-F1
#
_cell.length_a   1.000
_cell.length_b   1.000
_cell.length_c   1.000
_cell.angle_alpha   90.00
_cell.angle_beta   90.00
_cell.angle_gamma   90.00
#
_symmetry.space_group_name_H-M   'P 1'
#
loop_
_entity.id
_entity.type
_entity.pdbx_description
1 polymer ?
#
loop_
_entity_poly.entity_id
_entity_poly.type
_entity_poly.pdbx_seq_one_letter_code
_entity_poly.pdbx_strand_id
1 'polypeptide(L)'
;MKLTQAPVLALPDGPDDFVVYSDTSYSGLGCVLMQRGKVIAYASRQLKIHEVNYPTHDLELAAVVFALKIWRHYLYGVKCTIYTDHKSLKYFFTQKELNMRQRRWLELIKDYDCEILYHPGKANVVADALSRKDYSPIKVKVMKIVISSEIISQIKEAQREAIKEENWKRDRIKGQVKNLEEDERGLLTRHGVLNA
;
A
#
# COMPACT_ATOMS: atom_id res chain seq x y z
N MET A 1 -1.60 22.88 4.19
CA MET A 1 -2.94 22.25 4.29
C MET A 1 -2.80 20.99 5.13
N LYS A 2 -3.46 20.88 6.29
CA LYS A 2 -3.46 19.63 7.09
C LYS A 2 -4.48 18.67 6.47
N LEU A 3 -4.04 17.52 5.97
CA LEU A 3 -4.88 16.43 5.42
C LEU A 3 -5.65 15.64 6.50
N THR A 4 -5.65 16.12 7.75
CA THR A 4 -6.25 15.44 8.91
C THR A 4 -7.70 15.85 9.19
N GLN A 5 -8.26 16.80 8.44
CA GLN A 5 -9.69 17.08 8.38
C GLN A 5 -10.17 16.70 7.00
N ALA A 6 -11.29 15.98 6.90
CA ALA A 6 -11.82 15.48 5.63
C ALA A 6 -11.89 16.63 4.61
N PRO A 7 -11.05 16.65 3.57
CA PRO A 7 -11.41 17.38 2.36
C PRO A 7 -12.59 16.60 1.79
N VAL A 8 -13.78 17.17 1.88
CA VAL A 8 -15.00 16.56 1.38
C VAL A 8 -14.79 16.33 -0.10
N LEU A 9 -14.63 15.06 -0.50
CA LEU A 9 -14.60 14.67 -1.90
C LEU A 9 -15.85 15.25 -2.56
N ALA A 10 -15.65 16.07 -3.59
CA ALA A 10 -16.75 16.62 -4.36
C ALA A 10 -17.11 15.68 -5.50
N LEU A 11 -18.40 15.57 -5.79
CA LEU A 11 -18.84 14.96 -7.04
C LEU A 11 -18.40 15.87 -8.21
N PRO A 12 -18.04 15.28 -9.36
CA PRO A 12 -17.72 16.07 -10.54
C PRO A 12 -18.96 16.84 -11.01
N ASP A 13 -18.78 18.12 -11.29
CA ASP A 13 -19.80 19.05 -11.73
C ASP A 13 -19.63 19.34 -13.23
N GLY A 14 -20.05 18.37 -14.03
CA GLY A 14 -19.92 18.41 -15.50
C GLY A 14 -18.57 17.89 -16.01
N PRO A 15 -18.40 17.89 -17.36
CA PRO A 15 -17.24 17.31 -18.01
C PRO A 15 -16.04 18.26 -18.06
N ASP A 16 -16.15 19.54 -17.68
CA ASP A 16 -15.07 20.51 -17.94
C ASP A 16 -14.15 20.75 -16.73
N ASP A 17 -13.01 21.40 -16.97
CA ASP A 17 -12.10 21.93 -15.94
C ASP A 17 -11.43 20.89 -15.03
N PHE A 18 -11.18 19.67 -15.52
CA PHE A 18 -10.41 18.69 -14.78
C PHE A 18 -8.92 19.03 -14.75
N VAL A 19 -8.38 19.03 -13.54
CA VAL A 19 -6.97 19.28 -13.27
C VAL A 19 -6.41 18.10 -12.50
N VAL A 20 -5.36 17.49 -13.03
CA VAL A 20 -4.62 16.41 -12.38
C VAL A 20 -3.31 16.97 -11.85
N TYR A 21 -3.03 16.74 -10.58
CA TYR A 21 -1.71 16.96 -9.99
C TYR A 21 -1.05 15.60 -9.81
N SER A 22 0.12 15.41 -10.41
CA SER A 22 0.90 14.18 -10.29
C SER A 22 2.25 14.47 -9.67
N ASP A 23 2.74 13.55 -8.85
CA ASP A 23 4.05 13.61 -8.21
C ASP A 23 4.65 12.22 -8.08
N THR A 24 5.98 12.13 -8.11
CA THR A 24 6.68 10.86 -7.96
C THR A 24 7.80 10.94 -6.94
N SER A 25 7.94 9.85 -6.21
CA SER A 25 9.08 9.64 -5.35
C SER A 25 9.67 8.26 -5.61
N TYR A 26 10.85 8.00 -5.06
CA TYR A 26 11.44 6.65 -5.05
C TYR A 26 10.61 5.61 -4.30
N SER A 27 9.56 6.01 -3.58
CA SER A 27 8.66 5.11 -2.85
C SER A 27 7.37 4.80 -3.61
N GLY A 28 6.86 5.74 -4.40
CA GLY A 28 5.52 5.64 -4.95
C GLY A 28 5.15 6.77 -5.89
N LEU A 29 4.01 6.58 -6.54
CA LEU A 29 3.33 7.56 -7.38
C LEU A 29 2.16 8.13 -6.60
N GLY A 30 2.01 9.45 -6.61
CA GLY A 30 0.89 10.16 -6.01
C GLY A 30 0.18 11.00 -7.05
N CYS A 31 -1.14 11.00 -7.05
CA CYS A 31 -1.92 11.91 -7.87
C CYS A 31 -3.22 12.38 -7.20
N VAL A 32 -3.66 13.56 -7.61
CA VAL A 32 -4.90 14.19 -7.16
C VAL A 32 -5.68 14.68 -8.37
N LEU A 33 -6.97 14.33 -8.42
CA LEU A 33 -7.91 14.88 -9.39
C LEU A 33 -8.69 16.01 -8.73
N MET A 34 -8.67 17.17 -9.37
CA MET A 34 -9.36 18.37 -8.92
C MET A 34 -10.23 18.94 -10.03
N GLN A 35 -11.28 19.65 -9.64
CA GLN A 35 -12.15 20.40 -10.53
C GLN A 35 -12.53 21.71 -9.85
N ARG A 36 -12.26 22.85 -10.49
CA ARG A 36 -12.59 24.21 -9.97
C ARG A 36 -12.19 24.44 -8.51
N GLY A 37 -11.00 23.96 -8.12
CA GLY A 37 -10.47 24.09 -6.76
C GLY A 37 -11.01 23.09 -5.74
N LYS A 38 -11.92 22.19 -6.12
CA LYS A 38 -12.41 21.09 -5.29
C LYS A 38 -11.68 19.80 -5.64
N VAL A 39 -11.48 18.94 -4.65
CA VAL A 39 -10.88 17.61 -4.86
C VAL A 39 -11.98 16.62 -5.21
N ILE A 40 -11.82 15.93 -6.35
CA ILE A 40 -12.72 14.87 -6.79
C ILE A 40 -12.23 13.51 -6.32
N ALA A 41 -10.92 13.24 -6.45
CA ALA A 41 -10.35 11.96 -6.08
C ALA A 41 -8.86 12.07 -5.73
N TYR A 42 -8.42 11.16 -4.86
CA TYR A 42 -7.02 10.89 -4.57
C TYR A 42 -6.66 9.51 -5.08
N ALA A 43 -5.44 9.36 -5.59
CA ALA A 43 -4.90 8.05 -5.95
C ALA A 43 -3.41 8.00 -5.64
N SER A 44 -2.97 6.88 -5.07
CA SER A 44 -1.55 6.61 -4.87
C SER A 44 -1.27 5.13 -5.07
N ARG A 45 -0.03 4.82 -5.48
CA ARG A 45 0.41 3.45 -5.71
C ARG A 45 1.90 3.32 -5.41
N GLN A 46 2.28 2.27 -4.70
CA GLN A 46 3.69 1.93 -4.50
C GLN A 46 4.33 1.51 -5.84
N LEU A 47 5.60 1.89 -6.04
CA LEU A 47 6.36 1.43 -7.20
C LEU A 47 6.49 -0.09 -7.20
N LYS A 48 6.27 -0.72 -8.36
CA LYS A 48 6.58 -2.14 -8.55
C LYS A 48 8.09 -2.34 -8.56
N ILE A 49 8.54 -3.55 -8.24
CA ILE A 49 9.96 -3.92 -8.18
C ILE A 49 10.73 -3.51 -9.45
N HIS A 50 10.12 -3.65 -10.63
CA HIS A 50 10.74 -3.23 -11.89
C HIS A 50 10.69 -1.72 -12.15
N GLU A 51 9.71 -1.01 -11.59
CA GLU A 51 9.57 0.46 -11.71
C GLU A 51 10.61 1.16 -10.83
N VAL A 52 11.06 0.55 -9.72
CA VAL A 52 12.09 1.11 -8.82
C VAL A 52 13.38 1.45 -9.56
N ASN A 53 13.73 0.67 -10.59
CA ASN A 53 14.95 0.88 -11.39
C ASN A 53 14.76 1.86 -12.54
N TYR A 54 13.59 2.48 -12.68
CA TYR A 54 13.35 3.44 -13.75
C TYR A 54 14.07 4.75 -13.46
N PRO A 55 14.62 5.41 -14.49
CA PRO A 55 15.15 6.75 -14.31
C PRO A 55 14.02 7.71 -13.93
N THR A 56 14.35 8.80 -13.23
CA THR A 56 13.37 9.75 -12.69
C THR A 56 12.38 10.24 -13.74
N HIS A 57 12.83 10.54 -14.96
CA HIS A 57 11.93 10.96 -16.05
C HIS A 57 10.88 9.92 -16.44
N ASP A 58 11.22 8.62 -16.38
CA ASP A 58 10.28 7.53 -16.65
C ASP A 58 9.32 7.35 -15.47
N LEU A 59 9.77 7.56 -14.23
CA LEU A 59 8.90 7.54 -13.06
C LEU A 59 7.85 8.64 -13.13
N GLU A 60 8.28 9.87 -13.41
CA GLU A 60 7.41 11.03 -13.60
C GLU A 60 6.33 10.77 -14.66
N LEU A 61 6.74 10.24 -15.80
CA LEU A 61 5.80 9.85 -16.85
C LEU A 61 4.88 8.71 -16.40
N ALA A 62 5.38 7.76 -15.60
CA ALA A 62 4.57 6.68 -15.06
C ALA A 62 3.45 7.20 -14.14
N ALA A 63 3.66 8.27 -13.37
CA ALA A 63 2.60 8.89 -12.58
C ALA A 63 1.51 9.53 -13.44
N VAL A 64 1.89 10.23 -14.52
CA VAL A 64 0.91 10.77 -15.49
C VAL A 64 0.08 9.64 -16.10
N VAL A 65 0.74 8.59 -16.59
CA VAL A 65 0.08 7.42 -17.17
C VAL A 65 -0.81 6.70 -16.15
N PHE A 66 -0.37 6.63 -14.89
CA PHE A 66 -1.15 6.07 -13.80
C PHE A 66 -2.44 6.87 -13.55
N ALA A 67 -2.35 8.20 -13.49
CA ALA A 67 -3.50 9.07 -13.32
C ALA A 67 -4.51 8.95 -14.48
N LEU A 68 -4.02 8.95 -15.72
CA LEU A 68 -4.88 8.78 -16.91
C LEU A 68 -5.59 7.43 -16.92
N LYS A 69 -4.91 6.35 -16.51
CA LYS A 69 -5.51 5.01 -16.45
C LYS A 69 -6.57 4.90 -15.37
N ILE A 70 -6.31 5.42 -14.17
CA ILE A 70 -7.23 5.27 -13.04
C ILE A 70 -8.49 6.13 -13.23
N TRP A 71 -8.34 7.34 -13.78
CA TRP A 71 -9.43 8.28 -14.03
C TRP A 71 -9.87 8.33 -15.49
N ARG A 72 -9.67 7.24 -16.24
CA ARG A 72 -10.14 7.13 -17.63
C ARG A 72 -11.63 7.47 -17.75
N HIS A 73 -12.43 7.09 -16.76
CA HIS A 73 -13.87 7.38 -16.73
C HIS A 73 -14.22 8.86 -16.55
N TYR A 74 -13.29 9.69 -16.07
CA TYR A 74 -13.48 11.16 -15.96
C TYR A 74 -12.79 11.92 -17.09
N LEU A 75 -11.61 11.48 -17.51
CA LEU A 75 -10.73 12.26 -18.39
C LEU A 75 -10.88 11.91 -19.88
N TYR A 76 -11.54 10.81 -20.22
CA TYR A 76 -11.65 10.39 -21.61
C TYR A 76 -12.66 11.25 -22.38
N GLY A 77 -12.23 11.81 -23.51
CA GLY A 77 -13.05 12.70 -24.34
C GLY A 77 -13.23 14.11 -23.79
N VAL A 78 -12.43 14.50 -22.80
CA VAL A 78 -12.53 15.76 -22.08
C VAL A 78 -11.18 16.46 -22.05
N LYS A 79 -11.19 17.80 -22.16
CA LYS A 79 -9.99 18.60 -21.99
C LYS A 79 -9.55 18.63 -20.54
N CYS A 80 -8.34 18.17 -20.25
CA CYS A 80 -7.78 18.20 -18.90
C CYS A 80 -6.36 18.77 -18.85
N THR A 81 -5.99 19.34 -17.70
CA THR A 81 -4.64 19.88 -17.47
C THR A 81 -3.92 19.02 -16.45
N ILE A 82 -2.70 18.59 -16.77
CA ILE A 82 -1.87 17.75 -15.89
C ILE A 82 -0.68 18.58 -15.41
N TYR A 83 -0.57 18.75 -14.10
CA TYR A 83 0.55 19.41 -13.45
C TYR A 83 1.55 18.39 -12.89
N THR A 84 2.82 18.57 -13.25
CA THR A 84 3.97 17.81 -12.74
C THR A 84 5.03 18.77 -12.23
N ASP A 85 5.76 18.36 -11.20
CA ASP A 85 6.89 19.11 -10.65
C ASP A 85 8.23 18.86 -11.38
N HIS A 86 8.18 18.09 -12.47
CA HIS A 86 9.36 17.79 -13.27
C HIS A 86 9.40 18.60 -14.57
N LYS A 87 10.23 19.66 -14.59
CA LYS A 87 10.38 20.59 -15.74
C LYS A 87 10.69 19.88 -17.06
N SER A 88 11.42 18.77 -17.02
CA SER A 88 11.87 18.05 -18.22
C SER A 88 10.72 17.37 -18.96
N LEU A 89 9.59 17.08 -18.29
CA LEU A 89 8.43 16.46 -18.94
C LEU A 89 7.81 17.37 -20.01
N LYS A 90 7.99 18.68 -19.89
CA LYS A 90 7.56 19.65 -20.90
C LYS A 90 8.19 19.36 -22.28
N TYR A 91 9.44 18.90 -22.28
CA TYR A 91 10.20 18.61 -23.50
C TYR A 91 10.10 17.15 -23.94
N PHE A 92 9.48 16.29 -23.14
CA PHE A 92 9.35 14.86 -23.43
C PHE A 92 8.64 14.60 -24.78
N PHE A 93 7.59 15.38 -25.08
CA PHE A 93 6.86 15.29 -26.35
C PHE A 93 7.68 15.72 -27.58
N THR A 94 8.76 16.46 -27.38
CA THR A 94 9.62 16.98 -28.46
C THR A 94 10.85 16.11 -28.74
N GLN A 95 11.14 15.13 -27.89
CA GLN A 95 12.29 14.25 -28.06
C GLN A 95 12.09 13.27 -29.22
N LYS A 96 13.05 13.22 -30.15
CA LYS A 96 13.03 12.31 -31.31
C LYS A 96 13.29 10.85 -30.94
N GLU A 97 14.11 10.61 -29.92
CA GLU A 97 14.51 9.27 -29.50
C GLU A 97 13.79 8.86 -28.22
N LEU A 98 12.73 8.09 -28.38
CA LEU A 98 11.96 7.51 -27.28
C LEU A 98 12.16 6.00 -27.22
N ASN A 99 12.29 5.48 -26.00
CA ASN A 99 12.32 4.05 -25.72
C ASN A 99 10.95 3.40 -26.08
N MET A 100 10.90 2.10 -26.38
CA MET A 100 9.64 1.40 -26.71
C MET A 100 8.57 1.56 -25.63
N ARG A 101 8.95 1.58 -24.34
CA ARG A 101 8.03 1.85 -23.23
C ARG A 101 7.42 3.25 -23.31
N GLN A 102 8.29 4.24 -23.47
CA GLN A 102 7.93 5.65 -23.61
C GLN A 102 7.00 5.88 -24.81
N ARG A 103 7.24 5.21 -25.94
CA ARG A 103 6.35 5.26 -27.11
C ARG A 103 4.94 4.75 -26.81
N ARG A 104 4.82 3.59 -26.16
CA ARG A 104 3.50 3.05 -25.75
C ARG A 104 2.76 3.96 -24.79
N TRP A 105 3.48 4.61 -23.89
CA TRP A 105 2.89 5.59 -22.97
C TRP A 105 2.49 6.87 -23.70
N LEU A 106 3.27 7.31 -24.67
CA LEU A 106 2.95 8.47 -25.50
C LEU A 106 1.70 8.23 -26.36
N GLU A 107 1.56 7.05 -26.96
CA GLU A 107 0.33 6.66 -27.67
C GLU A 107 -0.88 6.77 -26.76
N LEU A 108 -0.79 6.21 -25.55
CA LEU A 108 -1.86 6.31 -24.56
C LEU A 108 -2.18 7.77 -24.21
N ILE A 109 -1.18 8.63 -24.03
CA ILE A 109 -1.40 10.04 -23.68
C ILE A 109 -2.06 10.79 -24.83
N LYS A 110 -1.67 10.50 -26.09
CA LYS A 110 -2.26 11.11 -27.29
C LYS A 110 -3.73 10.78 -27.49
N ASP A 111 -4.23 9.70 -26.90
CA ASP A 111 -5.66 9.37 -26.90
C ASP A 111 -6.50 10.29 -26.00
N TYR A 112 -5.86 11.11 -25.15
CA TYR A 112 -6.51 12.09 -24.27
C TYR A 112 -6.25 13.51 -24.78
N ASP A 113 -7.26 14.38 -24.66
CA ASP A 113 -7.09 15.82 -24.86
C ASP A 113 -6.52 16.44 -23.58
N CYS A 114 -5.21 16.31 -23.38
CA CYS A 114 -4.56 16.79 -22.16
C CYS A 114 -3.32 17.67 -22.43
N GLU A 115 -3.16 18.69 -21.58
CA GLU A 115 -1.99 19.56 -21.58
C GLU A 115 -1.13 19.31 -20.34
N ILE A 116 0.15 18.99 -20.54
CA ILE A 116 1.10 18.79 -19.44
C ILE A 116 1.84 20.10 -19.15
N LEU A 117 1.63 20.63 -17.95
CA LEU A 117 2.22 21.87 -17.46
C LEU A 117 3.13 21.63 -16.26
N TYR A 118 4.18 22.44 -16.17
CA TYR A 118 5.07 22.43 -15.02
C TYR A 118 4.44 23.22 -13.86
N HIS A 119 4.45 22.62 -12.66
CA HIS A 119 4.05 23.27 -11.42
C HIS A 119 5.13 23.07 -10.35
N PRO A 120 5.64 24.11 -9.67
CA PRO A 120 6.71 23.95 -8.69
C PRO A 120 6.33 22.96 -7.56
N GLY A 121 7.21 21.99 -7.26
CA GLY A 121 6.93 20.94 -6.25
C GLY A 121 6.55 21.45 -4.87
N LYS A 122 7.05 22.63 -4.45
CA LYS A 122 6.63 23.30 -3.20
C LYS A 122 5.13 23.62 -3.13
N ALA A 123 4.48 23.76 -4.28
CA ALA A 123 3.04 23.99 -4.39
C ALA A 123 2.26 22.68 -4.63
N ASN A 124 2.93 21.59 -5.03
CA ASN A 124 2.36 20.26 -5.25
C ASN A 124 2.24 19.42 -3.96
N VAL A 125 1.97 20.07 -2.83
CA VAL A 125 2.07 19.48 -1.48
C VAL A 125 1.22 18.23 -1.31
N VAL A 126 0.06 18.16 -1.98
CA VAL A 126 -0.88 17.06 -1.82
C VAL A 126 -0.43 15.81 -2.57
N ALA A 127 0.01 15.95 -3.82
CA ALA A 127 0.54 14.81 -4.57
C ALA A 127 1.89 14.36 -3.99
N ASP A 128 2.73 15.29 -3.53
CA ASP A 128 4.00 15.01 -2.83
C ASP A 128 3.79 14.19 -1.54
N ALA A 129 2.80 14.56 -0.73
CA ALA A 129 2.44 13.77 0.45
C ALA A 129 1.93 12.35 0.11
N LEU A 130 1.29 12.18 -1.05
CA LEU A 130 0.77 10.89 -1.51
C LEU A 130 1.85 10.00 -2.15
N SER A 131 2.87 10.61 -2.75
CA SER A 131 3.99 9.90 -3.38
C SER A 131 5.01 9.44 -2.33
N ARG A 132 5.15 10.18 -1.23
CA ARG A 132 6.10 9.88 -0.14
C ARG A 132 5.54 8.91 0.88
N LYS A 133 6.37 7.94 1.24
CA LYS A 133 6.06 6.93 2.25
C LYS A 133 6.92 7.17 3.49
N ASP A 134 6.54 8.12 4.34
CA ASP A 134 7.19 8.36 5.64
C ASP A 134 6.72 7.34 6.69
N TYR A 135 7.07 6.07 6.51
CA TYR A 135 7.06 5.15 7.64
C TYR A 135 8.49 5.05 8.13
N SER A 136 8.83 5.81 9.18
CA SER A 136 9.68 5.19 10.21
C SER A 136 8.97 3.87 10.56
N PRO A 137 9.61 2.70 10.42
CA PRO A 137 8.97 1.46 10.81
C PRO A 137 8.44 1.67 12.22
N ILE A 138 7.15 1.38 12.45
CA ILE A 138 6.61 1.39 13.81
C ILE A 138 7.47 0.38 14.56
N LYS A 139 8.45 0.89 15.32
CA LYS A 139 9.28 0.07 16.19
C LYS A 139 8.37 -0.28 17.35
N VAL A 140 7.53 -1.29 17.15
CA VAL A 140 6.83 -1.92 18.26
C VAL A 140 7.93 -2.57 19.08
N LYS A 141 8.33 -1.91 20.18
CA LYS A 141 9.10 -2.59 21.22
C LYS A 141 8.21 -3.74 21.66
N VAL A 142 8.61 -4.97 21.36
CA VAL A 142 8.02 -6.14 21.99
C VAL A 142 8.19 -5.92 23.49
N MET A 143 7.11 -5.58 24.19
CA MET A 143 7.11 -5.63 25.64
C MET A 143 7.31 -7.09 25.97
N LYS A 144 8.37 -7.39 26.73
CA LYS A 144 8.72 -8.72 27.20
C LYS A 144 7.42 -9.44 27.60
N ILE A 145 7.06 -10.51 26.89
CA ILE A 145 5.98 -11.40 27.33
C ILE A 145 6.51 -12.04 28.61
N VAL A 146 6.18 -11.45 29.76
CA VAL A 146 6.39 -12.09 31.04
C VAL A 146 5.30 -13.15 31.11
N ILE A 147 5.64 -14.37 30.71
CA ILE A 147 4.83 -15.53 31.03
C ILE A 147 4.83 -15.58 32.56
N SER A 148 3.74 -15.15 33.20
CA SER A 148 3.62 -15.26 34.65
C SER A 148 3.71 -16.73 35.03
N SER A 149 4.44 -17.03 36.11
CA SER A 149 4.55 -18.38 36.67
C SER A 149 3.18 -19.01 36.95
N GLU A 150 2.17 -18.17 37.22
CA GLU A 150 0.78 -18.58 37.43
C GLU A 150 0.17 -19.32 36.24
N ILE A 151 0.41 -18.88 34.99
CA ILE A 151 -0.17 -19.56 33.82
C ILE A 151 0.41 -20.97 33.68
N ILE A 152 1.71 -21.12 33.90
CA ILE A 152 2.35 -22.45 33.87
C ILE A 152 1.79 -23.32 34.99
N SER A 153 1.55 -22.75 36.19
CA SER A 153 0.93 -23.47 37.30
C SER A 153 -0.49 -23.94 36.97
N GLN A 154 -1.33 -23.07 36.39
CA GLN A 154 -2.70 -23.39 36.01
C GLN A 154 -2.75 -24.47 34.93
N ILE A 155 -1.86 -24.41 33.94
CA ILE A 155 -1.77 -25.44 32.90
C ILE A 155 -1.37 -26.79 33.51
N LYS A 156 -0.42 -26.81 34.44
CA LYS A 156 -0.03 -28.06 35.15
C LYS A 156 -1.18 -28.65 35.95
N GLU A 157 -1.92 -27.81 36.65
CA GLU A 157 -3.06 -28.26 37.46
C GLU A 157 -4.17 -28.84 36.56
N ALA A 158 -4.53 -28.14 35.48
CA ALA A 158 -5.48 -28.62 34.50
C ALA A 158 -5.04 -29.94 33.84
N GLN A 159 -3.75 -30.09 33.50
CA GLN A 159 -3.20 -31.34 32.97
C GLN A 159 -3.28 -32.49 33.98
N ARG A 160 -2.97 -32.24 35.25
CA ARG A 160 -3.08 -33.25 36.33
C ARG A 160 -4.52 -33.71 36.52
N GLU A 161 -5.50 -32.81 36.44
CA GLU A 161 -6.91 -33.18 36.54
C GLU A 161 -7.40 -34.00 35.34
N ALA A 162 -6.97 -33.65 34.14
CA ALA A 162 -7.34 -34.36 32.91
C ALA A 162 -6.80 -35.81 32.86
N ILE A 163 -5.69 -36.10 33.57
CA ILE A 163 -5.06 -37.43 33.61
C ILE A 163 -5.67 -38.35 34.68
N LYS A 164 -6.53 -37.84 35.57
CA LYS A 164 -7.26 -38.69 36.52
C LYS A 164 -8.16 -39.68 35.77
N GLU A 165 -8.16 -40.95 36.16
CA GLU A 165 -8.89 -42.04 35.49
C GLU A 165 -10.39 -41.77 35.32
N GLU A 166 -10.96 -41.02 36.26
CA GLU A 166 -12.36 -40.59 36.27
C GLU A 166 -12.72 -39.68 35.07
N ASN A 167 -11.74 -38.92 34.54
CA ASN A 167 -11.96 -37.93 33.48
C ASN A 167 -11.61 -38.45 32.07
N TRP A 168 -11.01 -39.63 31.94
CA TRP A 168 -10.52 -40.16 30.65
C TRP A 168 -11.60 -40.33 29.58
N LYS A 169 -12.83 -40.67 29.99
CA LYS A 169 -13.98 -40.80 29.08
C LYS A 169 -14.51 -39.44 28.63
N ARG A 170 -14.50 -38.46 29.53
CA ARG A 170 -15.00 -37.09 29.27
C ARG A 170 -14.09 -36.36 28.28
N ASP A 171 -12.77 -36.49 28.47
CA ASP A 171 -11.79 -35.73 27.70
C ASP A 171 -11.18 -36.53 26.52
N ARG A 172 -11.69 -37.75 26.25
CA ARG A 172 -11.26 -38.63 25.15
C ARG A 172 -9.75 -38.94 25.14
N ILE A 173 -9.09 -38.93 26.30
CA ILE A 173 -7.63 -39.12 26.44
C ILE A 173 -7.27 -40.62 26.64
N LYS A 174 -8.26 -41.51 26.75
CA LYS A 174 -8.02 -42.95 26.99
C LYS A 174 -7.13 -43.56 25.90
N GLY A 175 -5.94 -44.01 26.28
CA GLY A 175 -4.91 -44.56 25.37
C GLY A 175 -3.90 -43.54 24.84
N GLN A 176 -4.17 -42.23 24.95
CA GLN A 176 -3.24 -41.15 24.55
C GLN A 176 -2.32 -40.70 25.69
N VAL A 177 -2.71 -40.93 26.95
CA VAL A 177 -1.91 -40.60 28.15
C VAL A 177 -0.52 -41.26 28.11
N LYS A 178 -0.41 -42.46 27.51
CA LYS A 178 0.85 -43.21 27.43
C LYS A 178 1.89 -42.61 26.47
N ASN A 179 1.49 -41.64 25.64
CA ASN A 179 2.35 -41.00 24.62
C ASN A 179 2.66 -39.53 24.96
N LEU A 180 2.50 -39.14 26.23
CA LEU A 180 2.82 -37.81 26.72
C LEU A 180 4.22 -37.84 27.33
N GLU A 181 5.07 -36.89 26.92
CA GLU A 181 6.41 -36.68 27.47
C GLU A 181 6.42 -35.37 28.27
N GLU A 182 7.23 -35.29 29.32
CA GLU A 182 7.33 -34.11 30.16
C GLU A 182 8.51 -33.25 29.68
N ASP A 183 8.23 -32.00 29.29
CA ASP A 183 9.25 -31.03 28.86
C ASP A 183 10.03 -30.47 30.07
N GLU A 184 11.14 -29.75 29.84
CA GLU A 184 12.02 -29.12 30.86
C GLU A 184 11.27 -28.21 31.86
N ARG A 185 10.04 -27.81 31.51
CA ARG A 185 9.15 -26.96 32.31
C ARG A 185 8.16 -27.76 33.15
N GLY A 186 8.16 -29.09 33.08
CA GLY A 186 7.20 -29.98 33.76
C GLY A 186 5.81 -29.99 33.13
N LEU A 187 5.72 -29.74 31.81
CA LEU A 187 4.47 -29.70 31.05
C LEU A 187 4.40 -30.93 30.15
N LEU A 188 3.23 -31.54 30.08
CA LEU A 188 3.02 -32.72 29.24
C LEU A 188 2.78 -32.31 27.79
N THR A 189 3.64 -32.79 26.90
CA THR A 189 3.61 -32.51 25.46
C THR A 189 3.51 -33.81 24.67
N ARG A 190 3.01 -33.70 23.44
CA ARG A 190 2.97 -34.83 22.48
C ARG A 190 3.57 -34.36 21.17
N HIS A 191 4.67 -34.97 20.75
CA HIS A 191 5.21 -34.76 19.42
C HIS A 191 4.39 -35.57 18.40
N GLY A 192 3.70 -34.89 17.51
CA GLY A 192 3.08 -35.53 16.36
C GLY A 192 4.16 -35.94 15.37
N VAL A 193 4.42 -37.24 15.25
CA VAL A 193 5.23 -37.75 14.14
C VAL A 193 4.41 -37.58 12.87
N LEU A 194 4.72 -36.55 12.10
CA LEU A 194 4.26 -36.40 10.71
C LEU A 194 5.05 -37.42 9.88
N ASN A 195 4.52 -38.64 9.79
CA ASN A 195 4.96 -39.57 8.76
C ASN A 195 4.45 -39.04 7.42
N ALA A 196 5.39 -38.61 6.58
CA ALA A 196 5.20 -38.34 5.16
C ALA A 196 5.02 -39.65 4.37
#